data_AF-A0A8X8YUE6-F1
#
_entry.id   AF-A0A8X8YUE6-F1
#
_cell.length_a   1.000
_cell.length_b   1.000
_cell.length_c   1.000
_cell.angle_alpha   90.00
_cell.angle_beta   90.00
_cell.angle_gamma   90.00
#
_symmetry.space_group_name_H-M   'P 1'
#
loop_
_entity.id
_entity.type
_entity.pdbx_description
1 polymer ?
#
loop_
_entity_poly.entity_id
_entity_poly.type
_entity_poly.pdbx_seq_one_letter_code
_entity_poly.pdbx_strand_id
1 'polypeptide(L)'
;MDTTTAMGMNKMSTFSEAECLKYKDPKQPLNVRIEDLMQRMTLEEEIGQMIQLERNVASPDVMKQYFIVVEEVSKPNASAADWMEMVNNIQKAIGLSGYESYSEDHTIVQSMTEIIPGLQGDLPADSKRGIPFVAGKEKVAACAKHFVGDGGTTRGIDQSNTVDDAKEQFSIHIPAYYDSISKGVATIMISFSSWNGTKMHANRDLITGFLKDILKFEGFVISDYEGIDMLTSPPRQNYTYSVQAGVLAGIDMFMIPDKFLEFINNLTSLVKSNVIPMTRIDDAIRRILSVKFVMGLFEDPLADPSLAKHLGSQEHRELARETMLWWLPGSEGQGVADVLFGDYGFSGKLARNWFKSVDQLPMNVGDAHYDPLFPFGFGLTTQPKHYA
;
A
#
# COMPACT_ATOMS: atom_id res chain seq x y z
N MET A 1 34.66 63.58 38.17
CA MET A 1 33.91 62.90 39.24
C MET A 1 32.87 62.07 38.50
N ASP A 2 33.30 60.89 38.02
CA ASP A 2 33.12 59.57 38.68
C ASP A 2 31.67 59.08 38.52
N THR A 3 31.32 57.88 38.08
CA THR A 3 32.03 56.68 37.61
C THR A 3 30.99 55.75 36.96
N THR A 4 31.46 54.86 36.11
CA THR A 4 30.86 53.69 35.45
C THR A 4 29.97 52.78 36.35
N THR A 5 29.00 52.04 35.76
CA THR A 5 28.97 50.54 35.60
C THR A 5 27.54 49.94 35.49
N ALA A 6 27.34 49.08 34.46
CA ALA A 6 26.52 47.84 34.38
C ALA A 6 24.99 47.87 34.63
N MET A 7 24.15 46.95 34.14
CA MET A 7 24.17 45.84 33.17
C MET A 7 22.70 45.43 32.99
N GLY A 8 22.42 44.78 31.86
CA GLY A 8 21.22 44.00 31.51
C GLY A 8 20.18 43.68 32.61
N MET A 9 18.94 44.10 32.34
CA MET A 9 17.77 43.41 32.86
C MET A 9 17.20 42.51 31.76
N ASN A 10 17.62 41.25 31.83
CA ASN A 10 16.93 40.13 31.20
C ASN A 10 15.43 40.20 31.51
N LYS A 11 14.60 40.23 30.47
CA LYS A 11 13.27 39.62 30.54
C LYS A 11 13.50 38.10 30.61
N MET A 12 13.77 37.58 31.80
CA MET A 12 13.44 36.19 32.10
C MET A 12 11.92 36.10 32.08
N SER A 13 11.35 35.74 30.94
CA SER A 13 10.04 35.08 30.96
C SER A 13 10.26 33.73 31.63
N THR A 14 9.75 33.63 32.84
CA THR A 14 9.58 32.39 33.58
C THR A 14 8.87 31.38 32.69
N PHE A 15 9.60 30.40 32.15
CA PHE A 15 9.00 29.18 31.62
C PHE A 15 8.54 28.35 32.83
N SER A 16 7.31 28.61 33.28
CA SER A 16 6.65 27.83 34.33
C SER A 16 5.29 27.36 33.86
N GLU A 17 5.29 26.28 33.11
CA GLU A 17 4.33 25.18 33.11
C GLU A 17 4.93 24.15 32.16
N ALA A 18 4.97 22.86 32.56
CA ALA A 18 5.26 21.81 31.61
C ALA A 18 4.23 21.96 30.48
N GLU A 19 4.64 22.42 29.30
CA GLU A 19 3.76 22.51 28.14
C GLU A 19 3.11 21.14 27.99
N CYS A 20 1.79 21.08 28.24
CA CYS A 20 1.05 19.84 28.09
C CYS A 20 1.18 19.42 26.63
N LEU A 21 1.95 18.35 26.37
CA LEU A 21 2.19 17.81 25.03
C LEU A 21 0.90 17.17 24.54
N LYS A 22 0.04 17.97 23.88
CA LYS A 22 -1.30 17.55 23.47
C LYS A 22 -1.23 16.34 22.54
N TYR A 23 -0.22 16.27 21.68
CA TYR A 23 -0.03 15.12 20.79
C TYR A 23 0.19 13.79 21.52
N LYS A 24 0.65 13.82 22.78
CA LYS A 24 0.83 12.62 23.62
C LYS A 24 -0.42 12.26 24.44
N ASP A 25 -1.43 13.12 24.50
CA ASP A 25 -2.65 12.85 25.25
C ASP A 25 -3.69 12.17 24.34
N PRO A 26 -3.97 10.87 24.52
CA PRO A 26 -4.90 10.13 23.66
C PRO A 26 -6.35 10.60 23.82
N LYS A 27 -6.66 11.42 24.82
CA LYS A 27 -8.00 12.02 25.01
C LYS A 27 -8.22 13.26 24.13
N GLN A 28 -7.16 13.82 23.54
CA GLN A 28 -7.29 14.95 22.64
C GLN A 28 -7.85 14.50 21.29
N PRO A 29 -8.66 15.34 20.61
CA PRO A 29 -9.09 15.07 19.24
C PRO A 29 -7.89 14.85 18.31
N LEU A 30 -8.02 13.92 17.37
CA LEU A 30 -6.96 13.55 16.41
C LEU A 30 -6.29 14.77 15.76
N ASN A 31 -7.09 15.69 15.22
CA ASN A 31 -6.57 16.89 14.56
C ASN A 31 -5.77 17.79 15.52
N VAL A 32 -6.15 17.87 16.79
CA VAL A 32 -5.39 18.65 17.79
C VAL A 32 -4.03 18.01 18.05
N ARG A 33 -3.97 16.67 18.10
CA ARG A 33 -2.72 15.93 18.28
C ARG A 33 -1.78 16.11 17.11
N ILE A 34 -2.30 16.01 15.88
CA ILE A 34 -1.52 16.17 14.66
C ILE A 34 -0.96 17.59 14.56
N GLU A 35 -1.79 18.63 14.72
CA GLU A 35 -1.34 20.02 14.63
C GLU A 35 -0.33 20.39 15.74
N ASP A 36 -0.52 19.90 16.97
CA ASP A 36 0.44 20.10 18.05
C ASP A 36 1.79 19.41 17.79
N LEU A 37 1.80 18.25 17.12
CA LEU A 37 3.04 17.59 16.73
C LEU A 37 3.73 18.33 15.57
N MET A 38 2.98 18.65 14.50
CA MET A 38 3.53 19.33 13.33
C MET A 38 4.14 20.70 13.68
N GLN A 39 3.54 21.47 14.59
CA GLN A 39 4.10 22.76 15.06
C GLN A 39 5.47 22.62 15.76
N ARG A 40 5.84 21.42 16.18
CA ARG A 40 7.09 21.13 16.89
C ARG A 40 8.13 20.47 15.98
N MET A 41 7.73 19.99 14.81
CA MET A 41 8.62 19.30 13.88
C MET A 41 9.47 20.32 13.10
N THR A 42 10.73 19.96 12.92
CA THR A 42 11.63 20.59 11.96
C THR A 42 11.37 20.03 10.56
N LEU A 43 11.79 20.76 9.52
CA LEU A 43 11.72 20.27 8.14
C LEU A 43 12.43 18.92 7.95
N GLU A 44 13.52 18.67 8.69
CA GLU A 44 14.24 17.39 8.63
C GLU A 44 13.40 16.25 9.21
N GLU A 45 12.72 16.47 10.34
CA GLU A 45 11.82 15.49 10.94
C GLU A 45 10.59 15.24 10.07
N GLU A 46 10.05 16.28 9.42
CA GLU A 46 8.96 16.16 8.46
C GLU A 46 9.38 15.31 7.26
N ILE A 47 10.50 15.66 6.60
CA ILE A 47 11.02 14.89 5.49
C ILE A 47 11.35 13.44 5.92
N GLY A 48 11.83 13.25 7.16
CA GLY A 48 12.05 11.92 7.74
C GLY A 48 10.77 11.07 7.81
N GLN A 49 9.62 11.65 8.12
CA GLN A 49 8.33 10.93 8.09
C GLN A 49 7.92 10.50 6.69
N MET A 50 8.37 11.19 5.65
CA MET A 50 8.02 10.90 4.25
C MET A 50 8.85 9.77 3.64
N ILE A 51 9.69 9.09 4.42
CA ILE A 51 10.61 8.05 3.93
C ILE A 51 10.32 6.73 4.62
N GLN A 52 10.24 5.67 3.82
CA GLN A 52 10.28 4.29 4.27
C GLN A 52 11.61 3.65 3.85
N LEU A 53 12.30 3.03 4.80
CA LEU A 53 13.60 2.40 4.60
C LEU A 53 13.49 0.88 4.64
N GLU A 54 14.44 0.23 3.97
CA GLU A 54 14.66 -1.19 4.17
C GLU A 54 15.33 -1.44 5.53
N ARG A 55 14.96 -2.54 6.20
CA ARG A 55 15.51 -2.92 7.52
C ARG A 55 17.04 -2.92 7.56
N ASN A 56 17.67 -3.32 6.46
CA ASN A 56 19.11 -3.50 6.37
C ASN A 56 19.90 -2.18 6.54
N VAL A 57 19.27 -1.03 6.28
CA VAL A 57 19.88 0.30 6.48
C VAL A 57 19.30 1.06 7.69
N ALA A 58 18.22 0.55 8.30
CA ALA A 58 17.53 1.16 9.42
C ALA A 58 18.22 0.85 10.77
N SER A 59 19.38 1.49 11.04
CA SER A 59 20.03 1.39 12.35
C SER A 59 19.21 2.10 13.44
N PRO A 60 19.34 1.74 14.74
CA PRO A 60 18.65 2.44 15.83
C PRO A 60 18.96 3.95 15.87
N ASP A 61 20.14 4.37 15.44
CA ASP A 61 20.52 5.78 15.39
C ASP A 61 19.82 6.51 14.22
N VAL A 62 19.71 5.86 13.05
CA VAL A 62 18.92 6.35 11.90
C VAL A 62 17.43 6.43 12.28
N MET A 63 16.89 5.40 12.94
CA MET A 63 15.50 5.40 13.38
C MET A 63 15.21 6.47 14.44
N LYS A 64 16.15 6.75 15.36
CA LYS A 64 16.01 7.83 16.35
C LYS A 64 16.13 9.23 15.74
N GLN A 65 16.96 9.39 14.71
CA GLN A 65 17.15 10.68 14.05
C GLN A 65 15.99 11.04 13.12
N TYR A 66 15.40 10.05 12.44
CA TYR A 66 14.41 10.31 11.37
C TYR A 66 13.00 9.73 11.63
N PHE A 67 12.77 9.03 12.75
CA PHE A 67 11.46 8.53 13.21
C PHE A 67 10.70 7.66 12.17
N ILE A 68 11.38 6.64 11.63
CA ILE A 68 11.00 5.86 10.43
C ILE A 68 10.31 4.51 10.76
N VAL A 69 9.49 4.00 9.82
CA VAL A 69 8.87 2.65 9.85
C VAL A 69 9.62 1.69 8.88
N VAL A 70 9.73 0.42 9.25
CA VAL A 70 10.54 -0.61 8.57
C VAL A 70 9.66 -1.69 7.92
N GLU A 71 10.06 -2.21 6.76
CA GLU A 71 9.40 -3.31 6.03
C GLU A 71 10.01 -4.70 6.35
N GLU A 72 9.21 -5.78 6.24
CA GLU A 72 9.66 -7.19 6.30
C GLU A 72 9.16 -7.97 5.07
N VAL A 73 10.07 -8.70 4.40
CA VAL A 73 9.75 -9.65 3.32
C VAL A 73 10.10 -11.06 3.78
N SER A 74 9.11 -11.96 3.79
CA SER A 74 9.26 -13.37 4.15
C SER A 74 9.97 -14.19 3.06
N LYS A 75 10.92 -15.04 3.44
CA LYS A 75 11.60 -16.02 2.56
C LYS A 75 11.00 -17.42 2.71
N PRO A 76 10.84 -18.18 1.61
CA PRO A 76 10.76 -19.64 1.72
C PRO A 76 11.81 -20.38 0.86
N ASN A 77 12.36 -21.45 1.42
CA ASN A 77 13.14 -22.48 0.72
C ASN A 77 12.21 -23.60 0.24
N ALA A 78 12.14 -23.83 -1.07
CA ALA A 78 11.67 -25.07 -1.70
C ALA A 78 12.46 -25.29 -3.01
N SER A 79 12.69 -26.55 -3.42
CA SER A 79 13.58 -26.86 -4.56
C SER A 79 12.95 -26.49 -5.92
N ALA A 80 13.73 -25.77 -6.73
CA ALA A 80 13.22 -24.86 -7.75
C ALA A 80 13.07 -25.42 -9.18
N ALA A 81 13.74 -26.51 -9.55
CA ALA A 81 14.01 -26.80 -10.97
C ALA A 81 12.78 -27.19 -11.81
N ASP A 82 11.89 -28.08 -11.34
CA ASP A 82 10.76 -28.57 -12.15
C ASP A 82 9.51 -27.66 -12.04
N TRP A 83 9.37 -26.96 -10.91
CA TRP A 83 8.33 -25.95 -10.72
C TRP A 83 8.61 -24.69 -11.55
N MET A 84 9.87 -24.29 -11.70
CA MET A 84 10.24 -23.09 -12.44
C MET A 84 9.85 -23.17 -13.91
N GLU A 85 9.96 -24.30 -14.61
CA GLU A 85 9.65 -24.35 -16.04
C GLU A 85 8.14 -24.19 -16.32
N MET A 86 7.29 -24.87 -15.54
CA MET A 86 5.83 -24.74 -15.63
C MET A 86 5.36 -23.34 -15.21
N VAL A 87 5.87 -22.84 -14.08
CA VAL A 87 5.56 -21.50 -13.56
C VAL A 87 6.06 -20.42 -14.50
N ASN A 88 7.25 -20.54 -15.10
CA ASN A 88 7.78 -19.58 -16.07
C ASN A 88 6.93 -19.52 -17.35
N ASN A 89 6.39 -20.65 -17.82
CA ASN A 89 5.54 -20.66 -19.02
C ASN A 89 4.14 -20.08 -18.74
N ILE A 90 3.59 -20.33 -17.55
CA ILE A 90 2.33 -19.74 -17.08
C ILE A 90 2.51 -18.23 -16.79
N GLN A 91 3.58 -17.82 -16.11
CA GLN A 91 3.89 -16.42 -15.80
C GLN A 91 4.21 -15.59 -17.05
N LYS A 92 4.84 -16.18 -18.08
CA LYS A 92 5.04 -15.51 -19.39
C LYS A 92 3.73 -15.30 -20.16
N ALA A 93 2.72 -16.13 -19.92
CA ALA A 93 1.42 -16.02 -20.59
C ALA A 93 0.43 -15.11 -19.84
N ILE A 94 0.49 -15.04 -18.51
CA ILE A 94 -0.47 -14.28 -17.67
C ILE A 94 0.13 -12.92 -17.23
N GLY A 95 1.44 -12.69 -17.40
CA GLY A 95 2.16 -11.60 -16.76
C GLY A 95 2.43 -11.92 -15.29
N LEU A 96 3.58 -11.49 -14.75
CA LEU A 96 4.02 -11.84 -13.38
C LEU A 96 2.98 -11.46 -12.32
N SER A 97 2.22 -10.37 -12.49
CA SER A 97 1.19 -9.94 -11.52
C SER A 97 -0.15 -10.68 -11.63
N GLY A 98 -0.30 -11.60 -12.59
CA GLY A 98 -1.58 -12.27 -12.86
C GLY A 98 -2.14 -13.10 -11.72
N TYR A 99 -1.27 -13.68 -10.88
CA TYR A 99 -1.67 -14.45 -9.69
C TYR A 99 -2.00 -13.55 -8.48
N GLU A 100 -1.60 -12.28 -8.50
CA GLU A 100 -1.87 -11.31 -7.41
C GLU A 100 -3.24 -10.65 -7.56
N SER A 101 -3.86 -10.75 -8.75
CA SER A 101 -5.24 -10.32 -8.97
C SER A 101 -6.24 -11.42 -8.60
N TYR A 102 -7.28 -11.04 -7.87
CA TYR A 102 -8.40 -11.93 -7.56
C TYR A 102 -9.16 -12.42 -8.81
N SER A 103 -9.24 -11.61 -9.87
CA SER A 103 -10.04 -11.93 -11.06
C SER A 103 -9.71 -11.04 -12.28
N GLU A 104 -10.13 -11.48 -13.46
CA GLU A 104 -10.25 -10.59 -14.65
C GLU A 104 -11.52 -9.73 -14.62
N ASP A 105 -12.53 -10.13 -13.82
CA ASP A 105 -13.77 -9.38 -13.62
C ASP A 105 -13.61 -8.45 -12.40
N HIS A 106 -13.68 -7.14 -12.65
CA HIS A 106 -13.51 -6.13 -11.61
C HIS A 106 -14.55 -6.26 -10.48
N THR A 107 -15.73 -6.84 -10.73
CA THR A 107 -16.77 -7.01 -9.71
C THR A 107 -16.38 -8.04 -8.66
N ILE A 108 -15.64 -9.09 -9.04
CA ILE A 108 -15.05 -10.03 -8.07
C ILE A 108 -13.96 -9.32 -7.28
N VAL A 109 -13.07 -8.55 -7.93
CA VAL A 109 -12.03 -7.76 -7.24
C VAL A 109 -12.65 -6.82 -6.20
N GLN A 110 -13.74 -6.14 -6.56
CA GLN A 110 -14.53 -5.31 -5.64
C GLN A 110 -15.06 -6.10 -4.45
N SER A 111 -15.66 -7.27 -4.68
CA SER A 111 -16.15 -8.13 -3.59
C SER A 111 -15.04 -8.59 -2.64
N MET A 112 -13.82 -8.77 -3.14
CA MET A 112 -12.66 -9.22 -2.35
C MET A 112 -12.00 -8.09 -1.55
N THR A 113 -12.44 -6.84 -1.71
CA THR A 113 -11.99 -5.72 -0.86
C THR A 113 -12.39 -5.90 0.62
N GLU A 114 -13.16 -6.94 0.97
CA GLU A 114 -13.38 -7.40 2.37
C GLU A 114 -12.09 -7.76 3.12
N ILE A 115 -10.98 -8.00 2.42
CA ILE A 115 -9.67 -8.15 3.07
C ILE A 115 -9.30 -6.90 3.91
N ILE A 116 -9.76 -5.71 3.52
CA ILE A 116 -9.46 -4.44 4.20
C ILE A 116 -10.04 -4.43 5.62
N PRO A 117 -11.36 -4.59 5.85
CA PRO A 117 -11.89 -4.71 7.21
C PRO A 117 -11.39 -5.97 7.94
N GLY A 118 -11.05 -7.04 7.23
CA GLY A 118 -10.35 -8.19 7.84
C GLY A 118 -9.04 -7.77 8.53
N LEU A 119 -8.20 -7.02 7.81
CA LEU A 119 -6.90 -6.52 8.28
C LEU A 119 -7.01 -5.37 9.27
N GLN A 120 -7.89 -4.40 9.03
CA GLN A 120 -7.99 -3.14 9.78
C GLN A 120 -9.06 -3.16 10.87
N GLY A 121 -10.05 -4.05 10.78
CA GLY A 121 -11.31 -3.96 11.52
C GLY A 121 -12.37 -3.16 10.75
N ASP A 122 -13.63 -3.35 11.13
CA ASP A 122 -14.78 -2.70 10.48
C ASP A 122 -14.83 -1.19 10.78
N LEU A 123 -14.92 -0.40 9.71
CA LEU A 123 -15.14 1.03 9.82
C LEU A 123 -16.51 1.31 10.46
N PRO A 124 -16.61 2.15 11.51
CA PRO A 124 -17.89 2.48 12.13
C PRO A 124 -18.88 3.08 11.13
N ALA A 125 -20.16 2.70 11.22
CA ALA A 125 -21.19 3.01 10.21
C ALA A 125 -21.37 4.51 9.89
N ASP A 126 -21.16 5.39 10.88
CA ASP A 126 -21.31 6.85 10.73
C ASP A 126 -20.00 7.57 10.34
N SER A 127 -18.98 6.81 9.96
CA SER A 127 -17.68 7.35 9.55
C SER A 127 -17.78 8.09 8.22
N LYS A 128 -17.04 9.19 8.13
CA LYS A 128 -16.85 9.90 6.86
C LYS A 128 -16.11 8.99 5.88
N ARG A 129 -16.59 8.91 4.64
CA ARG A 129 -15.88 8.19 3.56
C ARG A 129 -14.46 8.73 3.38
N GLY A 130 -13.52 7.81 3.20
CA GLY A 130 -12.14 8.10 2.85
C GLY A 130 -11.21 8.40 4.02
N ILE A 131 -11.73 8.45 5.25
CA ILE A 131 -10.87 8.46 6.44
C ILE A 131 -10.12 7.13 6.56
N PRO A 132 -8.83 7.14 6.93
CA PRO A 132 -8.13 5.91 7.26
C PRO A 132 -8.66 5.33 8.57
N PHE A 133 -8.69 4.01 8.71
CA PHE A 133 -9.15 3.33 9.91
C PHE A 133 -8.32 2.08 10.25
N VAL A 134 -8.06 1.89 11.54
CA VAL A 134 -7.49 0.67 12.13
C VAL A 134 -8.07 0.55 13.55
N ALA A 135 -8.72 -0.55 13.88
CA ALA A 135 -9.53 -0.69 15.11
C ALA A 135 -8.71 -0.86 16.40
N GLY A 136 -7.39 -1.09 16.30
CA GLY A 136 -6.49 -1.18 17.45
C GLY A 136 -5.27 -2.08 17.22
N LYS A 137 -4.55 -2.38 18.30
CA LYS A 137 -3.23 -3.06 18.30
C LYS A 137 -3.20 -4.50 17.77
N GLU A 138 -4.35 -5.14 17.60
CA GLU A 138 -4.49 -6.49 17.01
C GLU A 138 -4.79 -6.45 15.50
N LYS A 139 -4.87 -5.24 14.93
CA LYS A 139 -5.14 -4.97 13.52
C LYS A 139 -3.96 -4.27 12.88
N VAL A 140 -3.91 -4.28 11.55
CA VAL A 140 -2.82 -3.70 10.77
C VAL A 140 -3.37 -2.73 9.74
N ALA A 141 -2.62 -1.67 9.43
CA ALA A 141 -2.94 -0.79 8.33
C ALA A 141 -2.85 -1.57 7.00
N ALA A 142 -3.91 -1.52 6.19
CA ALA A 142 -3.94 -2.14 4.88
C ALA A 142 -3.43 -1.18 3.79
N CYS A 143 -3.04 -1.77 2.66
CA CYS A 143 -2.60 -1.05 1.47
C CYS A 143 -3.35 -1.58 0.24
N ALA A 144 -4.11 -0.71 -0.44
CA ALA A 144 -4.66 -1.04 -1.76
C ALA A 144 -3.63 -0.70 -2.84
N LYS A 145 -3.27 -1.67 -3.69
CA LYS A 145 -2.18 -1.53 -4.65
C LYS A 145 -2.40 -2.34 -5.96
N HIS A 146 -1.83 -1.92 -7.09
CA HIS A 146 -1.02 -0.70 -7.28
C HIS A 146 -1.77 0.34 -8.13
N PHE A 147 -1.98 1.54 -7.58
CA PHE A 147 -2.81 2.58 -8.17
C PHE A 147 -2.11 3.21 -9.38
N VAL A 148 -2.64 3.12 -10.60
CA VAL A 148 -3.79 2.30 -11.01
C VAL A 148 -3.61 1.84 -12.46
N GLY A 149 -4.21 0.70 -12.80
CA GLY A 149 -4.14 0.11 -14.14
C GLY A 149 -2.93 -0.82 -14.33
N ASP A 150 -2.28 -1.25 -13.24
CA ASP A 150 -1.18 -2.22 -13.26
C ASP A 150 -1.53 -3.52 -14.00
N GLY A 151 -2.75 -4.02 -13.82
CA GLY A 151 -3.27 -5.21 -14.51
C GLY A 151 -3.59 -5.02 -16.00
N GLY A 152 -3.60 -3.78 -16.52
CA GLY A 152 -3.99 -3.44 -17.91
C GLY A 152 -2.82 -3.23 -18.87
N THR A 153 -1.59 -3.53 -18.45
CA THR A 153 -0.39 -3.23 -19.23
C THR A 153 -0.39 -3.94 -20.59
N THR A 154 0.15 -3.25 -21.61
CA THR A 154 0.19 -3.76 -22.98
C THR A 154 0.92 -5.10 -23.04
N ARG A 155 0.20 -6.15 -23.46
CA ARG A 155 0.67 -7.56 -23.49
C ARG A 155 1.03 -8.15 -22.12
N GLY A 156 0.50 -7.59 -21.02
CA GLY A 156 0.79 -8.05 -19.66
C GLY A 156 2.27 -7.89 -19.26
N ILE A 157 2.98 -6.96 -19.90
CA ILE A 157 4.38 -6.68 -19.58
C ILE A 157 4.42 -5.86 -18.29
N ASP A 158 5.05 -6.42 -17.27
CA ASP A 158 5.20 -5.78 -15.97
C ASP A 158 5.76 -4.35 -16.07
N GLN A 159 5.22 -3.43 -15.27
CA GLN A 159 5.60 -2.00 -15.18
C GLN A 159 5.46 -1.19 -16.48
N SER A 160 4.86 -1.78 -17.52
CA SER A 160 4.75 -1.18 -18.84
C SER A 160 3.61 -0.16 -18.93
N ASN A 161 3.23 0.18 -20.15
CA ASN A 161 2.18 1.14 -20.43
C ASN A 161 0.82 0.45 -20.57
N THR A 162 -0.15 0.89 -19.79
CA THR A 162 -1.58 0.61 -19.95
C THR A 162 -2.14 1.61 -20.96
N VAL A 163 -2.68 1.09 -22.06
CA VAL A 163 -3.17 1.88 -23.19
C VAL A 163 -4.65 1.57 -23.37
N ASP A 164 -5.47 2.39 -22.74
CA ASP A 164 -6.93 2.30 -22.78
C ASP A 164 -7.54 3.72 -22.77
N ASP A 165 -8.86 3.81 -22.93
CA ASP A 165 -9.56 5.08 -22.77
C ASP A 165 -9.98 5.32 -21.31
N ALA A 166 -10.40 6.54 -21.00
CA ALA A 166 -10.87 6.87 -19.66
C ALA A 166 -12.05 5.98 -19.23
N LYS A 167 -12.95 5.60 -20.15
CA LYS A 167 -14.09 4.78 -19.79
C LYS A 167 -13.63 3.41 -19.29
N GLU A 168 -12.69 2.76 -19.98
CA GLU A 168 -12.08 1.51 -19.51
C GLU A 168 -11.38 1.70 -18.17
N GLN A 169 -10.49 2.69 -18.05
CA GLN A 169 -9.74 2.94 -16.81
C GLN A 169 -10.66 3.12 -15.59
N PHE A 170 -11.73 3.92 -15.74
CA PHE A 170 -12.67 4.21 -14.65
C PHE A 170 -13.70 3.10 -14.41
N SER A 171 -13.97 2.21 -15.37
CA SER A 171 -14.95 1.12 -15.22
C SER A 171 -14.32 -0.21 -14.83
N ILE A 172 -13.04 -0.45 -15.13
CA ILE A 172 -12.36 -1.71 -14.86
C ILE A 172 -11.34 -1.56 -13.73
N HIS A 173 -10.43 -0.58 -13.82
CA HIS A 173 -9.26 -0.52 -12.94
C HIS A 173 -9.47 0.27 -11.64
N ILE A 174 -10.44 1.20 -11.62
CA ILE A 174 -10.70 2.08 -10.47
C ILE A 174 -11.75 1.59 -9.46
N PRO A 175 -12.81 0.82 -9.81
CA PRO A 175 -13.91 0.55 -8.86
C PRO A 175 -13.49 -0.05 -7.52
N ALA A 176 -12.51 -0.96 -7.50
CA ALA A 176 -12.03 -1.56 -6.26
C ALA A 176 -11.34 -0.54 -5.33
N TYR A 177 -10.74 0.53 -5.85
CA TYR A 177 -10.20 1.62 -5.02
C TYR A 177 -11.32 2.41 -4.34
N TYR A 178 -12.43 2.66 -5.04
CA TYR A 178 -13.59 3.32 -4.43
C TYR A 178 -14.14 2.51 -3.25
N ASP A 179 -14.26 1.19 -3.40
CA ASP A 179 -14.72 0.31 -2.34
C ASP A 179 -13.71 0.25 -1.19
N SER A 180 -12.42 0.20 -1.50
CA SER A 180 -11.33 0.22 -0.51
C SER A 180 -11.35 1.49 0.34
N ILE A 181 -11.53 2.65 -0.29
CA ILE A 181 -11.63 3.96 0.37
C ILE A 181 -12.91 4.05 1.21
N SER A 182 -14.01 3.47 0.74
CA SER A 182 -15.27 3.40 1.49
C SER A 182 -15.18 2.50 2.72
N LYS A 183 -14.27 1.52 2.70
CA LYS A 183 -13.94 0.64 3.83
C LYS A 183 -12.82 1.19 4.74
N GLY A 184 -12.36 2.41 4.46
CA GLY A 184 -11.37 3.11 5.30
C GLY A 184 -9.94 2.59 5.14
N VAL A 185 -9.54 2.09 3.96
CA VAL A 185 -8.16 1.67 3.69
C VAL A 185 -7.17 2.77 4.11
N ALA A 186 -6.13 2.39 4.85
CA ALA A 186 -5.20 3.35 5.45
C ALA A 186 -4.21 3.93 4.44
N THR A 187 -3.78 3.11 3.47
CA THR A 187 -2.73 3.48 2.52
C THR A 187 -3.05 3.02 1.09
N ILE A 188 -2.51 3.73 0.11
CA ILE A 188 -2.60 3.36 -1.31
C ILE A 188 -1.20 3.46 -1.93
N MET A 189 -0.74 2.38 -2.56
CA MET A 189 0.56 2.34 -3.22
C MET A 189 0.44 2.62 -4.71
N ILE A 190 1.31 3.45 -5.26
CA ILE A 190 1.32 3.84 -6.67
C ILE A 190 2.01 2.78 -7.54
N SER A 191 1.43 2.45 -8.69
CA SER A 191 1.98 1.51 -9.68
C SER A 191 3.23 2.03 -10.38
N PHE A 192 4.17 1.15 -10.71
CA PHE A 192 5.27 1.46 -11.64
C PHE A 192 4.80 1.75 -13.07
N SER A 193 3.60 1.29 -13.43
CA SER A 193 3.06 1.39 -14.79
C SER A 193 2.90 2.83 -15.26
N SER A 194 2.68 2.97 -16.56
CA SER A 194 2.22 4.21 -17.16
C SER A 194 0.77 4.06 -17.60
N TRP A 195 0.02 5.16 -17.57
CA TRP A 195 -1.27 5.25 -18.24
C TRP A 195 -1.15 6.19 -19.43
N ASN A 196 -1.39 5.68 -20.64
CA ASN A 196 -1.27 6.44 -21.90
C ASN A 196 0.05 7.24 -22.02
N GLY A 197 1.15 6.61 -21.61
CA GLY A 197 2.51 7.16 -21.64
C GLY A 197 2.92 7.96 -20.40
N THR A 198 1.98 8.31 -19.53
CA THR A 198 2.27 9.07 -18.29
C THR A 198 2.55 8.12 -17.14
N LYS A 199 3.76 8.20 -16.57
CA LYS A 199 4.13 7.40 -15.39
C LYS A 199 3.23 7.70 -14.20
N MET A 200 2.72 6.65 -13.55
CA MET A 200 1.79 6.81 -12.42
C MET A 200 2.42 7.54 -11.24
N HIS A 201 3.70 7.29 -10.91
CA HIS A 201 4.43 8.04 -9.87
C HIS A 201 4.58 9.55 -10.12
N ALA A 202 4.33 10.03 -11.35
CA ALA A 202 4.33 11.46 -11.69
C ALA A 202 2.93 11.98 -12.10
N ASN A 203 1.89 11.14 -12.01
CA ASN A 203 0.56 11.47 -12.51
C ASN A 203 -0.25 12.25 -11.45
N ARG A 204 -0.03 13.57 -11.41
CA ARG A 204 -0.73 14.47 -10.48
C ARG A 204 -2.25 14.44 -10.64
N ASP A 205 -2.74 14.29 -11.86
CA ASP A 205 -4.17 14.33 -12.15
C ASP A 205 -4.88 13.13 -11.52
N LEU A 206 -4.28 11.94 -11.58
CA LEU A 206 -4.85 10.77 -10.92
C LEU A 206 -4.58 10.74 -9.41
N ILE A 207 -3.37 11.07 -8.95
CA ILE A 207 -3.01 10.98 -7.53
C ILE A 207 -3.67 12.10 -6.73
N THR A 208 -3.45 13.36 -7.10
CA THR A 208 -4.04 14.49 -6.39
C THR A 208 -5.45 14.76 -6.89
N GLY A 209 -5.61 14.96 -8.21
CA GLY A 209 -6.87 15.43 -8.79
C GLY A 209 -8.02 14.43 -8.67
N PHE A 210 -7.75 13.13 -8.76
CA PHE A 210 -8.78 12.10 -8.65
C PHE A 210 -8.80 11.44 -7.27
N LEU A 211 -7.71 10.78 -6.86
CA LEU A 211 -7.69 9.98 -5.64
C LEU A 211 -7.90 10.86 -4.38
N LYS A 212 -7.13 11.93 -4.22
CA LYS A 212 -7.28 12.82 -3.06
C LYS A 212 -8.48 13.75 -3.19
N ASP A 213 -8.63 14.42 -4.33
CA ASP A 213 -9.61 15.50 -4.47
C ASP A 213 -11.03 15.00 -4.81
N ILE A 214 -11.18 13.97 -5.66
CA ILE A 214 -12.51 13.46 -6.06
C ILE A 214 -12.96 12.33 -5.13
N LEU A 215 -12.12 11.31 -4.90
CA LEU A 215 -12.47 10.19 -4.03
C LEU A 215 -12.36 10.52 -2.54
N LYS A 216 -11.81 11.69 -2.19
CA LYS A 216 -11.65 12.17 -0.81
C LYS A 216 -10.85 11.20 0.05
N PHE A 217 -9.83 10.57 -0.54
CA PHE A 217 -8.90 9.74 0.23
C PHE A 217 -8.12 10.61 1.22
N GLU A 218 -8.18 10.28 2.51
CA GLU A 218 -7.53 11.00 3.62
C GLU A 218 -6.41 10.19 4.29
N GLY A 219 -6.20 8.94 3.88
CA GLY A 219 -4.98 8.19 4.19
C GLY A 219 -3.76 8.76 3.45
N PHE A 220 -2.63 8.04 3.52
CA PHE A 220 -1.41 8.45 2.81
C PHE A 220 -1.11 7.58 1.58
N VAL A 221 -0.58 8.23 0.56
CA VAL A 221 -0.13 7.63 -0.70
C VAL A 221 1.33 7.26 -0.58
N ILE A 222 1.69 6.02 -0.88
CA ILE A 222 3.07 5.53 -0.83
C ILE A 222 3.58 5.17 -2.24
N SER A 223 4.86 5.42 -2.52
CA SER A 223 5.48 4.90 -3.75
C SER A 223 5.70 3.39 -3.65
N ASP A 224 5.70 2.70 -4.79
CA ASP A 224 6.39 1.41 -4.91
C ASP A 224 7.92 1.53 -4.64
N TYR A 225 8.59 0.38 -4.51
CA TYR A 225 10.02 0.23 -4.24
C TYR A 225 10.86 0.92 -5.31
N GLU A 226 11.58 1.99 -4.94
CA GLU A 226 12.33 2.81 -5.90
C GLU A 226 11.47 3.33 -7.07
N GLY A 227 10.15 3.44 -6.89
CA GLY A 227 9.23 3.79 -7.98
C GLY A 227 9.52 5.13 -8.64
N ILE A 228 9.99 6.12 -7.87
CA ILE A 228 10.39 7.41 -8.42
C ILE A 228 11.69 7.36 -9.24
N ASP A 229 12.56 6.40 -8.96
CA ASP A 229 13.82 6.18 -9.69
C ASP A 229 13.54 5.81 -11.15
N MET A 230 12.41 5.13 -11.38
CA MET A 230 11.93 4.67 -12.68
C MET A 230 11.21 5.75 -13.50
N LEU A 231 11.12 6.99 -13.00
CA LEU A 231 10.54 8.12 -13.74
C LEU A 231 11.42 8.60 -14.91
N THR A 232 12.71 8.27 -14.90
CA THR A 232 13.63 8.59 -15.99
C THR A 232 14.10 7.33 -16.70
N SER A 233 14.53 7.47 -17.95
CA SER A 233 15.13 6.38 -18.73
C SER A 233 16.50 6.82 -19.26
N PRO A 234 17.61 6.23 -18.77
CA PRO A 234 17.70 5.18 -17.77
C PRO A 234 17.23 5.62 -16.35
N PRO A 235 16.92 4.66 -15.45
CA PRO A 235 16.53 4.98 -14.08
C PRO A 235 17.55 5.88 -13.39
N ARG A 236 17.05 6.82 -12.58
CA ARG A 236 17.83 7.81 -11.82
C ARG A 236 18.69 8.80 -12.61
N GLN A 237 18.53 8.89 -13.94
CA GLN A 237 19.28 9.84 -14.76
C GLN A 237 19.13 11.29 -14.28
N ASN A 238 17.97 11.64 -13.73
CA ASN A 238 17.72 12.91 -13.07
C ASN A 238 16.92 12.70 -11.78
N TYR A 239 17.61 12.31 -10.71
CA TYR A 239 16.95 11.99 -9.44
C TYR A 239 16.30 13.21 -8.76
N THR A 240 16.86 14.41 -8.92
CA THR A 240 16.21 15.64 -8.45
C THR A 240 14.83 15.83 -9.10
N TYR A 241 14.72 15.58 -10.41
CA TYR A 241 13.43 15.56 -11.10
C TYR A 241 12.52 14.46 -10.55
N SER A 242 13.02 13.25 -10.31
CA SER A 242 12.22 12.16 -9.74
C SER A 242 11.60 12.53 -8.39
N VAL A 243 12.38 13.13 -7.49
CA VAL A 243 11.90 13.63 -6.18
C VAL A 243 10.86 14.72 -6.39
N GLN A 244 11.16 15.72 -7.22
CA GLN A 244 10.24 16.82 -7.51
C GLN A 244 8.90 16.33 -8.09
N ALA A 245 8.95 15.48 -9.11
CA ALA A 245 7.78 14.98 -9.80
C ALA A 245 6.90 14.12 -8.89
N GLY A 246 7.49 13.19 -8.12
CA GLY A 246 6.75 12.35 -7.18
C GLY A 246 6.05 13.15 -6.07
N VAL A 247 6.76 14.10 -5.45
CA VAL A 247 6.19 14.93 -4.37
C VAL A 247 5.10 15.86 -4.91
N LEU A 248 5.30 16.49 -6.08
CA LEU A 248 4.30 17.38 -6.68
C LEU A 248 3.11 16.63 -7.28
N ALA A 249 3.28 15.36 -7.66
CA ALA A 249 2.17 14.49 -8.06
C ALA A 249 1.24 14.18 -6.88
N GLY A 250 1.77 14.20 -5.65
CA GLY A 250 1.02 14.07 -4.41
C GLY A 250 1.32 12.79 -3.63
N ILE A 251 2.44 12.12 -3.88
CA ILE A 251 2.91 11.01 -3.05
C ILE A 251 3.30 11.57 -1.67
N ASP A 252 2.90 10.87 -0.60
CA ASP A 252 3.10 11.29 0.78
C ASP A 252 4.33 10.62 1.41
N MET A 253 4.53 9.32 1.11
CA MET A 253 5.65 8.51 1.62
C MET A 253 6.39 7.82 0.47
N PHE A 254 7.72 7.77 0.54
CA PHE A 254 8.58 7.23 -0.50
C PHE A 254 9.35 6.02 0.02
N MET A 255 9.20 4.89 -0.66
CA MET A 255 9.93 3.66 -0.39
C MET A 255 11.34 3.77 -1.01
N ILE A 256 12.29 4.27 -0.21
CA ILE A 256 13.68 4.52 -0.61
C ILE A 256 14.58 3.58 0.22
N PRO A 257 14.90 2.39 -0.30
CA PRO A 257 15.51 1.32 0.50
C PRO A 257 16.93 1.63 0.98
N ASP A 258 17.73 2.34 0.18
CA ASP A 258 19.16 2.55 0.46
C ASP A 258 19.57 4.03 0.44
N LYS A 259 19.34 4.75 -0.67
CA LYS A 259 19.87 6.11 -0.89
C LYS A 259 19.02 7.23 -0.28
N PHE A 260 18.54 7.03 0.95
CA PHE A 260 17.61 7.97 1.60
C PHE A 260 18.22 9.33 1.93
N LEU A 261 19.52 9.41 2.26
CA LEU A 261 20.20 10.70 2.48
C LEU A 261 20.20 11.56 1.20
N GLU A 262 20.32 10.94 0.04
CA GLU A 262 20.23 11.64 -1.25
C GLU A 262 18.81 12.20 -1.45
N PHE A 263 17.78 11.41 -1.12
CA PHE A 263 16.39 11.85 -1.15
C PHE A 263 16.16 13.05 -0.21
N ILE A 264 16.58 12.94 1.07
CA ILE A 264 16.45 14.00 2.07
C ILE A 264 17.09 15.30 1.58
N ASN A 265 18.32 15.22 1.07
CA ASN A 265 19.05 16.39 0.60
C ASN A 265 18.36 17.05 -0.62
N ASN A 266 17.89 16.24 -1.57
CA ASN A 266 17.16 16.74 -2.74
C ASN A 266 15.85 17.42 -2.32
N LEU A 267 15.01 16.75 -1.52
CA LEU A 267 13.74 17.30 -1.06
C LEU A 267 13.93 18.57 -0.24
N THR A 268 14.89 18.57 0.69
CA THR A 268 15.24 19.75 1.49
C THR A 268 15.64 20.93 0.60
N SER A 269 16.46 20.68 -0.44
CA SER A 269 16.88 21.72 -1.39
C SER A 269 15.69 22.26 -2.20
N LEU A 270 14.81 21.38 -2.69
CA LEU A 270 13.62 21.76 -3.45
C LEU A 270 12.62 22.58 -2.62
N VAL A 271 12.48 22.27 -1.33
CA VAL A 271 11.66 23.05 -0.39
C VAL A 271 12.29 24.40 -0.10
N LYS A 272 13.59 24.45 0.25
CA LYS A 272 14.31 25.70 0.55
C LYS A 272 14.38 26.66 -0.64
N SER A 273 14.34 26.14 -1.86
CA SER A 273 14.28 26.92 -3.10
C SER A 273 12.86 27.28 -3.55
N ASN A 274 11.83 26.94 -2.76
CA ASN A 274 10.41 27.15 -3.05
C ASN A 274 9.91 26.45 -4.34
N VAL A 275 10.62 25.43 -4.82
CA VAL A 275 10.15 24.58 -5.93
C VAL A 275 9.04 23.65 -5.46
N ILE A 276 9.19 23.08 -4.26
CA ILE A 276 8.12 22.36 -3.56
C ILE A 276 7.60 23.26 -2.44
N PRO A 277 6.31 23.61 -2.45
CA PRO A 277 5.74 24.46 -1.40
C PRO A 277 5.65 23.68 -0.08
N MET A 278 5.90 24.34 1.07
CA MET A 278 5.73 23.74 2.39
C MET A 278 4.34 23.13 2.59
N THR A 279 3.30 23.73 2.02
CA THR A 279 1.93 23.18 2.08
C THR A 279 1.80 21.76 1.53
N ARG A 280 2.68 21.34 0.61
CA ARG A 280 2.74 19.98 0.06
C ARG A 280 3.45 19.01 1.03
N ILE A 281 4.42 19.50 1.80
CA ILE A 281 5.03 18.76 2.90
C ILE A 281 3.98 18.59 4.00
N ASP A 282 3.34 19.68 4.44
CA ASP A 282 2.30 19.66 5.48
C ASP A 282 1.13 18.70 5.16
N ASP A 283 0.68 18.62 3.90
CA ASP A 283 -0.33 17.63 3.46
C ASP A 283 0.17 16.18 3.67
N ALA A 284 1.40 15.89 3.25
CA ALA A 284 1.99 14.56 3.41
C ALA A 284 2.10 14.16 4.88
N ILE A 285 2.66 15.05 5.71
CA ILE A 285 2.86 14.80 7.14
C ILE A 285 1.54 14.61 7.84
N ARG A 286 0.55 15.46 7.57
CA ARG A 286 -0.80 15.34 8.18
C ARG A 286 -1.41 13.97 7.88
N ARG A 287 -1.29 13.46 6.64
CA ARG A 287 -1.80 12.13 6.25
C ARG A 287 -1.06 10.99 6.92
N ILE A 288 0.27 11.05 6.94
CA ILE A 288 1.12 10.03 7.59
C ILE A 288 0.82 9.97 9.09
N LEU A 289 0.81 11.12 9.77
CA LEU A 289 0.51 11.20 11.19
C LEU A 289 -0.92 10.78 11.49
N SER A 290 -1.91 11.11 10.65
CA SER A 290 -3.29 10.64 10.79
C SER A 290 -3.35 9.12 10.88
N VAL A 291 -2.70 8.42 9.95
CA VAL A 291 -2.67 6.94 9.96
C VAL A 291 -1.94 6.41 11.19
N LYS A 292 -0.79 6.99 11.57
CA LYS A 292 -0.02 6.57 12.76
C LYS A 292 -0.79 6.73 14.07
N PHE A 293 -1.52 7.84 14.24
CA PHE A 293 -2.37 8.06 15.41
C PHE A 293 -3.60 7.15 15.41
N VAL A 294 -4.27 6.98 14.26
CA VAL A 294 -5.46 6.13 14.14
C VAL A 294 -5.13 4.67 14.47
N MET A 295 -3.96 4.17 14.07
CA MET A 295 -3.54 2.80 14.41
C MET A 295 -3.10 2.64 15.88
N GLY A 296 -3.06 3.72 16.66
CA GLY A 296 -2.61 3.70 18.04
C GLY A 296 -1.10 3.55 18.20
N LEU A 297 -0.29 3.84 17.17
CA LEU A 297 1.16 3.65 17.23
C LEU A 297 1.84 4.54 18.27
N PHE A 298 1.20 5.66 18.64
CA PHE A 298 1.69 6.55 19.70
C PHE A 298 1.36 6.02 21.11
N GLU A 299 0.34 5.18 21.23
CA GLU A 299 -0.08 4.55 22.49
C GLU A 299 0.63 3.22 22.70
N ASP A 300 0.67 2.38 21.66
CA ASP A 300 1.23 1.02 21.66
C ASP A 300 2.34 0.87 20.59
N PRO A 301 3.51 1.53 20.74
CA PRO A 301 4.58 1.50 19.74
C PRO A 301 5.38 0.19 19.70
N LEU A 302 5.19 -0.69 20.68
CA LEU A 302 5.96 -1.92 20.85
C LEU A 302 5.09 -3.13 20.54
N ALA A 303 5.72 -4.17 19.97
CA ALA A 303 5.05 -5.44 19.73
C ALA A 303 4.55 -6.06 21.05
N ASP A 304 3.36 -6.66 21.03
CA ASP A 304 2.77 -7.39 22.14
C ASP A 304 3.20 -8.88 22.09
N PRO A 305 4.10 -9.35 22.98
CA PRO A 305 4.58 -10.72 22.93
C PRO A 305 3.49 -11.77 23.16
N SER A 306 2.36 -11.39 23.76
CA SER A 306 1.25 -12.31 24.02
C SER A 306 0.56 -12.78 22.74
N LEU A 307 0.70 -12.03 21.64
CA LEU A 307 0.15 -12.38 20.32
C LEU A 307 0.98 -13.44 19.58
N ALA A 308 2.24 -13.66 19.98
CA ALA A 308 3.13 -14.60 19.30
C ALA A 308 2.56 -16.04 19.23
N LYS A 309 1.75 -16.43 20.22
CA LYS A 309 1.08 -17.76 20.26
C LYS A 309 0.07 -17.97 19.13
N HIS A 310 -0.42 -16.89 18.52
CA HIS A 310 -1.39 -16.94 17.42
C HIS A 310 -0.71 -17.09 16.05
N LEU A 311 0.59 -16.79 15.94
CA LEU A 311 1.36 -16.94 14.69
C LEU A 311 1.51 -18.42 14.36
N GLY A 312 0.95 -18.84 13.22
CA GLY A 312 0.92 -20.25 12.84
C GLY A 312 0.20 -21.11 13.87
N SER A 313 -0.85 -20.62 14.53
CA SER A 313 -1.70 -21.44 15.37
C SER A 313 -2.47 -22.47 14.53
N GLN A 314 -2.86 -23.59 15.15
CA GLN A 314 -3.66 -24.61 14.46
C GLN A 314 -5.00 -24.06 13.98
N GLU A 315 -5.67 -23.27 14.82
CA GLU A 315 -6.94 -22.60 14.49
C GLU A 315 -6.82 -21.71 13.24
N HIS A 316 -5.76 -20.90 13.14
CA HIS A 316 -5.55 -20.06 11.96
C HIS A 316 -5.22 -20.86 10.70
N ARG A 317 -4.48 -21.96 10.83
CA ARG A 317 -4.22 -22.88 9.70
C ARG A 317 -5.48 -23.58 9.22
N GLU A 318 -6.34 -24.01 10.14
CA GLU A 318 -7.63 -24.62 9.82
C GLU A 318 -8.55 -23.65 9.09
N LEU A 319 -8.62 -22.39 9.53
CA LEU A 319 -9.35 -21.35 8.80
C LEU A 319 -8.75 -21.09 7.41
N ALA A 320 -7.42 -20.99 7.30
CA ALA A 320 -6.75 -20.79 6.01
C ALA A 320 -7.04 -21.94 5.02
N ARG A 321 -7.10 -23.18 5.53
CA ARG A 321 -7.46 -24.39 4.78
C ARG A 321 -8.89 -24.33 4.20
N GLU A 322 -9.84 -23.72 4.88
CA GLU A 322 -11.22 -23.56 4.36
C GLU A 322 -11.29 -22.62 3.15
N THR A 323 -10.39 -21.65 3.08
CA THR A 323 -10.32 -20.67 1.98
C THR A 323 -9.39 -21.09 0.83
N MET A 324 -8.90 -22.32 0.87
CA MET A 324 -7.86 -22.81 -0.03
C MET A 324 -8.30 -22.79 -1.50
N LEU A 325 -7.54 -22.09 -2.32
CA LEU A 325 -7.68 -22.09 -3.77
C LEU A 325 -6.57 -22.96 -4.38
N TRP A 326 -6.93 -23.89 -5.27
CA TRP A 326 -6.05 -24.94 -5.80
C TRP A 326 -4.88 -24.43 -6.67
N TRP A 327 -4.76 -23.11 -6.85
CA TRP A 327 -3.76 -22.43 -7.67
C TRP A 327 -2.36 -22.48 -7.03
N LEU A 328 -2.06 -21.53 -6.13
CA LEU A 328 -0.85 -21.47 -5.33
C LEU A 328 -1.25 -21.64 -3.85
N PRO A 329 -1.53 -22.89 -3.41
CA PRO A 329 -2.22 -23.16 -2.15
C PRO A 329 -1.47 -22.71 -0.88
N GLY A 330 -0.16 -22.42 -0.96
CA GLY A 330 0.64 -22.14 0.23
C GLY A 330 0.90 -23.40 1.06
N SER A 331 1.08 -23.25 2.38
CA SER A 331 1.56 -24.33 3.27
C SER A 331 0.51 -25.37 3.63
N GLU A 332 -0.78 -25.06 3.51
CA GLU A 332 -1.87 -25.88 4.04
C GLU A 332 -2.34 -26.98 3.08
N GLY A 333 -1.41 -27.81 2.59
CA GLY A 333 -1.67 -28.84 1.57
C GLY A 333 -2.77 -29.85 1.91
N GLN A 334 -3.16 -29.95 3.19
CA GLN A 334 -4.32 -30.76 3.61
C GLN A 334 -5.62 -30.27 2.96
N GLY A 335 -5.79 -28.97 2.70
CA GLY A 335 -6.95 -28.43 1.97
C GLY A 335 -7.19 -29.09 0.61
N VAL A 336 -6.10 -29.50 -0.06
CA VAL A 336 -6.16 -30.26 -1.31
C VAL A 336 -6.67 -31.67 -1.07
N ALA A 337 -6.17 -32.34 -0.03
CA ALA A 337 -6.55 -33.71 0.29
C ALA A 337 -8.05 -33.81 0.65
N ASP A 338 -8.60 -32.83 1.35
CA ASP A 338 -10.00 -32.90 1.81
C ASP A 338 -10.99 -32.94 0.67
N VAL A 339 -10.73 -32.19 -0.39
CA VAL A 339 -11.58 -32.18 -1.57
C VAL A 339 -11.35 -33.45 -2.41
N LEU A 340 -10.09 -33.90 -2.53
CA LEU A 340 -9.75 -35.12 -3.28
C LEU A 340 -10.35 -36.39 -2.66
N PHE A 341 -10.34 -36.49 -1.32
CA PHE A 341 -10.86 -37.66 -0.61
C PHE A 341 -12.35 -37.55 -0.27
N GLY A 342 -12.95 -36.38 -0.53
CA GLY A 342 -14.39 -36.15 -0.46
C GLY A 342 -14.88 -35.72 0.91
N ASP A 343 -14.01 -35.25 1.80
CA ASP A 343 -14.43 -34.58 3.04
C ASP A 343 -15.24 -33.31 2.69
N TYR A 344 -14.85 -32.64 1.59
CA TYR A 344 -15.60 -31.55 0.98
C TYR A 344 -15.82 -31.82 -0.53
N GLY A 345 -16.89 -31.23 -1.07
CA GLY A 345 -17.15 -31.22 -2.50
C GLY A 345 -16.38 -30.12 -3.23
N PHE A 346 -15.98 -30.35 -4.49
CA PHE A 346 -15.50 -29.28 -5.36
C PHE A 346 -16.61 -28.23 -5.55
N SER A 347 -16.29 -26.97 -5.29
CA SER A 347 -17.20 -25.83 -5.47
C SER A 347 -16.58 -24.66 -6.24
N GLY A 348 -15.24 -24.63 -6.34
CA GLY A 348 -14.49 -23.56 -6.98
C GLY A 348 -14.91 -23.31 -8.41
N LYS A 349 -14.94 -22.02 -8.78
CA LYS A 349 -15.22 -21.53 -10.14
C LYS A 349 -14.04 -20.71 -10.63
N LEU A 350 -13.76 -20.79 -11.92
CA LEU A 350 -12.70 -20.04 -12.56
C LEU A 350 -12.95 -18.53 -12.43
N ALA A 351 -12.06 -17.83 -11.73
CA ALA A 351 -12.06 -16.37 -11.62
C ALA A 351 -11.34 -15.68 -12.82
N ARG A 352 -10.83 -16.48 -13.75
CA ARG A 352 -10.25 -16.06 -15.03
C ARG A 352 -10.62 -17.08 -16.11
N ASN A 353 -10.82 -16.65 -17.34
CA ASN A 353 -11.01 -17.59 -18.43
C ASN A 353 -9.72 -18.41 -18.69
N TRP A 354 -9.88 -19.58 -19.29
CA TRP A 354 -8.77 -20.39 -19.76
C TRP A 354 -8.72 -20.34 -21.28
N PHE A 355 -7.67 -19.77 -21.87
CA PHE A 355 -7.50 -19.67 -23.32
C PHE A 355 -7.06 -21.02 -23.94
N LYS A 356 -7.37 -21.23 -25.23
CA LYS A 356 -6.92 -22.40 -26.02
C LYS A 356 -5.48 -22.25 -26.48
N SER A 357 -5.08 -21.04 -26.87
CA SER A 357 -3.71 -20.67 -27.28
C SER A 357 -3.37 -19.27 -26.76
N VAL A 358 -2.08 -19.02 -26.51
CA VAL A 358 -1.55 -17.71 -26.12
C VAL A 358 -1.81 -16.63 -27.19
N ASP A 359 -1.99 -17.03 -28.44
CA ASP A 359 -2.29 -16.12 -29.55
C ASP A 359 -3.67 -15.46 -29.44
N GLN A 360 -4.55 -15.99 -28.57
CA GLN A 360 -5.85 -15.39 -28.30
C GLN A 360 -5.76 -14.19 -27.36
N LEU A 361 -4.62 -13.95 -26.71
CA LEU A 361 -4.49 -12.92 -25.68
C LEU A 361 -4.26 -11.52 -26.29
N PRO A 362 -4.82 -10.46 -25.68
CA PRO A 362 -5.75 -10.48 -24.55
C PRO A 362 -7.17 -10.94 -24.96
N MET A 363 -7.80 -11.74 -24.09
CA MET A 363 -9.19 -12.19 -24.24
C MET A 363 -9.79 -12.36 -22.84
N ASN A 364 -10.80 -11.56 -22.51
CA ASN A 364 -11.50 -11.58 -21.22
C ASN A 364 -13.00 -11.81 -21.42
N VAL A 365 -13.70 -12.21 -20.35
CA VAL A 365 -15.16 -12.32 -20.36
C VAL A 365 -15.82 -11.01 -20.84
N GLY A 366 -16.71 -11.12 -21.82
CA GLY A 366 -17.42 -9.97 -22.42
C GLY A 366 -16.82 -9.47 -23.74
N ASP A 367 -15.62 -9.91 -24.12
CA ASP A 367 -15.00 -9.53 -25.39
C ASP A 367 -15.78 -10.08 -26.60
N ALA A 368 -15.77 -9.32 -27.71
CA ALA A 368 -16.44 -9.74 -28.95
C ALA A 368 -15.81 -11.01 -29.56
N HIS A 369 -14.51 -11.22 -29.34
CA HIS A 369 -13.74 -12.39 -29.80
C HIS A 369 -13.56 -13.47 -28.73
N TYR A 370 -14.44 -13.50 -27.72
CA TYR A 370 -14.34 -14.44 -26.60
C TYR A 370 -14.57 -15.91 -27.02
N ASP A 371 -13.49 -16.70 -27.07
CA ASP A 371 -13.47 -18.12 -27.44
C ASP A 371 -12.56 -18.97 -26.52
N PRO A 372 -12.91 -19.12 -25.23
CA PRO A 372 -12.08 -19.82 -24.25
C PRO A 372 -12.11 -21.36 -24.42
N LEU A 373 -11.07 -22.03 -23.91
CA LEU A 373 -11.06 -23.47 -23.65
C LEU A 373 -11.99 -23.80 -22.48
N PHE A 374 -11.87 -23.06 -21.37
CA PHE A 374 -12.81 -23.09 -20.25
C PHE A 374 -13.25 -21.66 -19.95
N PRO A 375 -14.56 -21.35 -20.03
CA PRO A 375 -15.03 -20.00 -19.82
C PRO A 375 -14.86 -19.56 -18.36
N PHE A 376 -14.87 -18.24 -18.15
CA PHE A 376 -14.99 -17.64 -16.83
C PHE A 376 -16.19 -18.25 -16.08
N GLY A 377 -16.02 -18.50 -14.78
CA GLY A 377 -17.02 -19.15 -13.95
C GLY A 377 -17.16 -20.66 -14.18
N PHE A 378 -16.39 -21.28 -15.07
CA PHE A 378 -16.39 -22.74 -15.21
C PHE A 378 -15.86 -23.43 -13.95
N GLY A 379 -16.40 -24.60 -13.61
CA GLY A 379 -15.88 -25.43 -12.52
C GLY A 379 -16.78 -26.62 -12.27
N LEU A 380 -16.20 -27.83 -12.27
CA LEU A 380 -16.91 -29.05 -11.92
C LEU A 380 -17.21 -29.08 -10.42
N THR A 381 -18.27 -29.78 -10.04
CA THR A 381 -18.67 -29.91 -8.64
C THR A 381 -18.75 -31.37 -8.22
N THR A 382 -18.40 -31.64 -6.96
CA THR A 382 -18.64 -32.95 -6.32
C THR A 382 -19.44 -32.74 -5.04
N GLN A 383 -20.04 -33.81 -4.51
CA GLN A 383 -20.67 -33.81 -3.20
C GLN A 383 -19.70 -34.42 -2.18
N PRO A 384 -19.75 -34.01 -0.90
CA PRO A 384 -19.04 -34.69 0.16
C PRO A 384 -19.42 -36.17 0.22
N LYS A 385 -18.44 -37.03 0.54
CA LYS A 385 -18.64 -38.44 0.83
C LYS A 385 -18.82 -38.59 2.34
N HIS A 386 -20.01 -39.00 2.75
CA HIS A 386 -20.22 -39.47 4.12
C HIS A 386 -19.73 -40.92 4.21
N TYR A 387 -18.55 -41.13 4.78
CA TYR A 387 -18.15 -42.46 5.22
C TYR A 387 -18.98 -42.79 6.47
N ALA A 388 -19.86 -43.78 6.35
CA ALA A 388 -20.70 -44.29 7.44
C ALA A 388 -19.90 -45.15 8.44
#